data_AF-A0A9E3I4N0-F1
#
_entry.id   AF-A0A9E3I4N0-F1
#
_cell.length_a   1.000
_cell.length_b   1.000
_cell.length_c   1.000
_cell.angle_alpha   90.00
_cell.angle_beta   90.00
_cell.angle_gamma   90.00
#
_symmetry.space_group_name_H-M   'P 1'
#
loop_
_entity.id
_entity.type
_entity.pdbx_description
1 polymer ?
#
loop_
_entity_poly.entity_id
_entity_poly.type
_entity_poly.pdbx_seq_one_letter_code
_entity_poly.pdbx_strand_id
1 'polypeptide(L)'
;MKKFSIIHLPVLSFFSKDLYRDVGLHWNRICFGYLLLLLAICWIPMMVRINTGFAEFVKNEAPRVVDQVPEITITDGQVSIKEPQPYFIREPDSNEIIAVIDITGSIKSPADANAFFLLTDNSMIIRQTDFKTQTIDLSQVKSFTMDSATITSWMHTAKKFLVIILYPLALLSSYVYRIIQALIFAAVGLLFASLCKVSLSYGALLRLAVVAMTPCMIVKTVFGLAGVHLPCGVGLVYLLVALAYLYFGVYACSQTPPTEQVLQFPEQTQI
;
A
#
# COMPACT_ATOMS: atom_id res chain seq x y z
N MET A 1 -24.95 18.38 22.08
CA MET A 1 -25.61 17.71 20.92
C MET A 1 -24.64 17.62 19.76
N LYS A 2 -24.68 16.54 18.96
CA LYS A 2 -23.81 16.34 17.79
C LYS A 2 -24.04 17.45 16.74
N LYS A 3 -22.98 18.20 16.40
CA LYS A 3 -23.01 19.32 15.44
C LYS A 3 -22.53 18.94 14.05
N PHE A 4 -21.54 18.04 13.94
CA PHE A 4 -20.91 17.69 12.66
C PHE A 4 -21.19 16.25 12.25
N SER A 5 -20.95 15.96 10.97
CA SER A 5 -21.03 14.61 10.40
C SER A 5 -19.73 14.22 9.70
N ILE A 6 -19.60 12.95 9.32
CA ILE A 6 -18.36 12.38 8.74
C ILE A 6 -17.86 13.12 7.48
N ILE A 7 -18.75 13.77 6.72
CA ILE A 7 -18.39 14.50 5.49
C ILE A 7 -17.54 15.75 5.78
N HIS A 8 -17.60 16.27 7.00
CA HIS A 8 -16.85 17.46 7.41
C HIS A 8 -15.41 17.12 7.81
N LEU A 9 -15.15 15.85 8.17
CA LEU A 9 -13.87 15.41 8.71
C LEU A 9 -12.70 15.68 7.76
N PRO A 10 -12.76 15.38 6.44
CA PRO A 10 -11.60 15.56 5.56
C PRO A 10 -11.05 16.99 5.53
N VAL A 11 -11.90 18.01 5.66
CA VAL A 11 -11.48 19.41 5.59
C VAL A 11 -11.28 19.99 6.98
N LEU A 12 -12.25 19.82 7.88
CA LEU A 12 -12.21 20.46 9.19
C LEU A 12 -11.18 19.83 10.14
N SER A 13 -10.73 18.59 9.88
CA SER A 13 -9.67 17.97 10.70
C SER A 13 -8.35 18.74 10.65
N PHE A 14 -8.13 19.58 9.64
CA PHE A 14 -6.90 20.37 9.54
C PHE A 14 -6.81 21.49 10.59
N PHE A 15 -7.93 21.98 11.14
CA PHE A 15 -7.88 23.19 11.97
C PHE A 15 -9.05 23.39 12.96
N SER A 16 -10.18 22.70 12.81
CA SER A 16 -11.40 23.04 13.57
C SER A 16 -11.42 22.44 14.97
N LYS A 17 -11.20 23.27 15.99
CA LYS A 17 -11.35 22.88 17.41
C LYS A 17 -12.77 22.36 17.71
N ASP A 18 -13.79 23.00 17.15
CA ASP A 18 -15.19 22.61 17.36
C ASP A 18 -15.50 21.23 16.81
N LEU A 19 -14.92 20.87 15.66
CA LEU A 19 -15.04 19.52 15.12
C LEU A 19 -14.45 18.49 16.07
N TYR A 20 -13.20 18.68 16.52
CA TYR A 20 -12.55 17.76 17.44
C TYR A 20 -13.34 17.62 18.75
N ARG A 21 -13.84 18.73 19.30
CA ARG A 21 -14.68 18.72 20.49
C ARG A 21 -15.98 17.94 20.28
N ASP A 22 -16.69 18.20 19.18
CA ASP A 22 -17.93 17.49 18.86
C ASP A 22 -17.69 15.98 18.69
N VAL A 23 -16.61 15.62 17.98
CA VAL A 23 -16.20 14.23 17.80
C VAL A 23 -15.83 13.58 19.11
N GLY A 24 -15.11 14.25 20.01
CA GLY A 24 -14.67 13.70 21.29
C GLY A 24 -15.81 13.55 22.31
N LEU A 25 -16.72 14.52 22.38
CA LEU A 25 -17.73 14.59 23.44
C LEU A 25 -19.10 14.07 23.04
N HIS A 26 -19.52 14.19 21.77
CA HIS A 26 -20.91 13.94 21.36
C HIS A 26 -21.12 12.76 20.42
N TRP A 27 -20.05 12.18 19.86
CA TRP A 27 -20.19 11.06 18.93
C TRP A 27 -20.21 9.70 19.66
N ASN A 28 -21.18 8.86 19.32
CA ASN A 28 -21.35 7.56 20.01
C ASN A 28 -20.71 6.37 19.27
N ARG A 29 -20.35 6.51 17.98
CA ARG A 29 -19.77 5.43 17.16
C ARG A 29 -18.27 5.64 16.96
N ILE A 30 -17.52 4.54 16.98
CA ILE A 30 -16.09 4.53 16.67
C ILE A 30 -15.93 4.84 15.17
N CYS A 31 -15.08 5.81 14.81
CA CYS A 31 -14.94 6.38 13.46
C CYS A 31 -14.35 5.42 12.40
N PHE A 32 -14.41 4.11 12.59
CA PHE A 32 -13.80 3.12 11.70
C PHE A 32 -14.47 3.01 10.33
N GLY A 33 -15.80 3.16 10.24
CA GLY A 33 -16.47 3.24 8.94
C GLY A 33 -16.00 4.45 8.11
N TYR A 34 -15.77 5.59 8.78
CA TYR A 34 -15.16 6.76 8.14
C TYR A 34 -13.71 6.50 7.73
N LEU A 35 -12.91 5.86 8.59
CA LEU A 35 -11.53 5.49 8.27
C LEU A 35 -11.44 4.62 7.02
N LEU A 36 -12.34 3.62 6.88
CA LEU A 36 -12.42 2.78 5.69
C LEU A 36 -12.76 3.61 4.44
N LEU A 37 -13.74 4.50 4.52
CA LEU A 37 -14.13 5.37 3.41
C LEU A 37 -12.99 6.30 2.98
N LEU A 38 -12.32 6.94 3.94
CA LEU A 38 -11.17 7.80 3.68
C LEU A 38 -10.06 7.02 2.98
N LEU A 39 -9.74 5.81 3.47
CA LEU A 39 -8.73 4.95 2.86
C LEU A 39 -9.12 4.52 1.45
N ALA A 40 -10.37 4.13 1.21
CA ALA A 40 -10.85 3.76 -0.11
C ALA A 40 -10.61 4.90 -1.11
N ILE A 41 -10.95 6.14 -0.73
CA ILE A 41 -10.70 7.33 -1.54
C ILE A 41 -9.19 7.56 -1.74
N CYS A 42 -8.39 7.49 -0.67
CA CYS A 42 -6.94 7.70 -0.74
C CYS A 42 -6.20 6.66 -1.61
N TRP A 43 -6.73 5.45 -1.73
CA TRP A 43 -6.12 4.37 -2.53
C TRP A 43 -6.48 4.42 -4.02
N ILE A 44 -7.60 5.02 -4.41
CA ILE A 44 -8.01 5.12 -5.83
C ILE A 44 -6.92 5.75 -6.69
N PRO A 45 -6.36 6.94 -6.36
CA PRO A 45 -5.35 7.57 -7.21
C PRO A 45 -4.06 6.75 -7.30
N MET A 46 -3.67 6.09 -6.21
CA MET A 46 -2.51 5.20 -6.19
C MET A 46 -2.72 4.00 -7.12
N MET A 47 -3.91 3.40 -7.14
CA MET A 47 -4.23 2.30 -8.06
C MET A 47 -4.27 2.75 -9.51
N VAL A 48 -4.79 3.95 -9.78
CA VAL A 48 -4.75 4.52 -11.14
C VAL A 48 -3.30 4.67 -11.61
N ARG A 49 -2.40 5.18 -10.76
CA ARG A 49 -0.97 5.30 -11.07
C ARG A 49 -0.30 3.94 -11.31
N ILE A 50 -0.57 2.93 -10.48
CA ILE A 50 -0.04 1.58 -10.66
C ILE A 50 -0.54 0.97 -11.98
N ASN A 51 -1.84 1.10 -12.25
CA ASN A 51 -2.46 0.55 -13.45
C ASN A 51 -1.95 1.22 -14.72
N THR A 52 -1.80 2.55 -14.70
CA THR A 52 -1.26 3.31 -15.84
C THR A 52 0.21 3.00 -16.08
N GLY A 53 1.04 2.96 -15.04
CA GLY A 53 2.45 2.57 -15.16
C GLY A 53 2.61 1.13 -15.68
N PHE A 54 1.82 0.17 -15.17
CA PHE A 54 1.84 -1.19 -15.70
C PHE A 54 1.33 -1.26 -17.15
N ALA A 55 0.29 -0.51 -17.49
CA ALA A 55 -0.22 -0.44 -18.86
C ALA A 55 0.80 0.14 -19.83
N GLU A 56 1.57 1.14 -19.40
CA GLU A 56 2.65 1.76 -20.17
C GLU A 56 3.82 0.78 -20.36
N PHE A 57 4.23 0.11 -19.29
CA PHE A 57 5.22 -0.98 -19.36
C PHE A 57 4.84 -2.06 -20.37
N VAL A 58 3.60 -2.59 -20.28
CA VAL A 58 3.10 -3.62 -21.22
C VAL A 58 3.10 -3.14 -22.67
N LYS A 59 2.88 -1.85 -22.90
CA LYS A 59 2.79 -1.28 -24.25
C LYS A 59 4.16 -0.94 -24.85
N ASN A 60 5.06 -0.37 -24.07
CA ASN A 60 6.25 0.30 -24.58
C ASN A 60 7.55 -0.45 -24.23
N GLU A 61 7.62 -1.08 -23.07
CA GLU A 61 8.85 -1.70 -22.57
C GLU A 61 8.85 -3.20 -22.78
N ALA A 62 7.75 -3.87 -22.41
CA ALA A 62 7.63 -5.32 -22.47
C ALA A 62 7.91 -5.94 -23.85
N PRO A 63 7.39 -5.41 -24.98
CA PRO A 63 7.65 -5.99 -26.30
C PRO A 63 9.14 -6.07 -26.62
N ARG A 64 9.94 -5.10 -26.15
CA ARG A 64 11.39 -5.06 -26.42
C ARG A 64 12.14 -6.28 -25.87
N VAL A 65 11.58 -6.95 -24.85
CA VAL A 65 12.13 -8.20 -24.28
C VAL A 65 11.31 -9.41 -24.73
N VAL A 66 9.97 -9.31 -24.70
CA VAL A 66 9.07 -10.42 -25.02
C VAL A 66 9.21 -10.88 -26.48
N ASP A 67 9.47 -9.96 -27.41
CA ASP A 67 9.66 -10.29 -28.82
C ASP A 67 10.96 -11.05 -29.09
N GLN A 68 11.91 -11.03 -28.14
CA GLN A 68 13.13 -11.86 -28.19
C GLN A 68 12.87 -13.31 -27.73
N VAL A 69 11.71 -13.62 -27.12
CA VAL A 69 11.44 -14.97 -26.63
C VAL A 69 11.08 -15.86 -27.81
N PRO A 70 11.89 -16.90 -28.13
CA PRO A 70 11.57 -17.80 -29.22
C PRO A 70 10.41 -18.71 -28.83
N GLU A 71 9.88 -19.45 -29.81
CA GLU A 71 8.96 -20.55 -29.53
C GLU A 71 9.69 -21.64 -28.73
N ILE A 72 9.28 -21.81 -27.46
CA ILE A 72 9.78 -22.83 -26.55
C ILE A 72 8.71 -23.90 -26.41
N THR A 73 9.06 -25.15 -26.73
CA THR A 73 8.18 -26.31 -26.55
C THR A 73 8.76 -27.25 -25.50
N ILE A 74 7.94 -27.68 -24.56
CA ILE A 74 8.26 -28.71 -23.57
C ILE A 74 7.35 -29.90 -23.82
N THR A 75 7.92 -31.06 -24.13
CA THR A 75 7.18 -32.32 -24.31
C THR A 75 7.82 -33.40 -23.45
N ASP A 76 7.04 -34.00 -22.56
CA ASP A 76 7.49 -35.00 -21.58
C ASP A 76 8.79 -34.58 -20.86
N GLY A 77 8.81 -33.31 -20.42
CA GLY A 77 9.92 -32.69 -19.73
C GLY A 77 11.14 -32.31 -20.57
N GLN A 78 11.12 -32.55 -21.89
CA GLN A 78 12.20 -32.13 -22.79
C GLN A 78 11.89 -30.79 -23.47
N VAL A 79 12.80 -29.85 -23.32
CA VAL A 79 12.76 -28.52 -23.93
C VAL A 79 13.30 -28.58 -25.36
N SER A 80 12.65 -27.85 -26.26
CA SER A 80 13.07 -27.68 -27.64
C SER A 80 12.83 -26.25 -28.12
N ILE A 81 13.78 -25.72 -28.89
CA ILE A 81 13.70 -24.44 -29.60
C ILE A 81 14.26 -24.60 -31.02
N LYS A 82 13.86 -23.74 -31.95
CA LYS A 82 14.34 -23.73 -33.34
C LYS A 82 15.58 -22.85 -33.55
N GLU A 83 15.89 -22.00 -32.58
CA GLU A 83 16.96 -21.01 -32.69
C GLU A 83 18.36 -21.62 -32.45
N PRO A 84 19.43 -20.99 -33.00
CA PRO A 84 20.80 -21.36 -32.69
C PRO A 84 21.11 -21.23 -31.19
N GLN A 85 21.90 -22.17 -30.66
CA GLN A 85 22.20 -22.27 -29.24
C GLN A 85 23.69 -22.01 -28.93
N PRO A 86 24.02 -21.43 -27.76
CA PRO A 86 23.09 -20.91 -26.74
C PRO A 86 22.37 -19.64 -27.20
N TYR A 87 21.09 -19.52 -26.86
CA TYR A 87 20.25 -18.37 -27.22
C TYR A 87 20.14 -17.39 -26.04
N PHE A 88 20.32 -16.10 -26.30
CA PHE A 88 20.37 -15.06 -25.26
C PHE A 88 19.23 -14.06 -25.40
N ILE A 89 18.49 -13.84 -24.31
CA ILE A 89 17.48 -12.78 -24.18
C ILE A 89 18.08 -11.66 -23.32
N ARG A 90 18.06 -10.44 -23.85
CA ARG A 90 18.77 -9.30 -23.26
C ARG A 90 17.86 -8.13 -22.95
N GLU A 91 18.24 -7.38 -21.94
CA GLU A 91 17.68 -6.06 -21.70
C GLU A 91 18.20 -5.10 -22.80
N PRO A 92 17.32 -4.40 -23.54
CA PRO A 92 17.71 -3.63 -24.72
C PRO A 92 18.65 -2.43 -24.48
N ASP A 93 18.58 -1.78 -23.33
CA ASP A 93 19.28 -0.53 -23.00
C ASP A 93 20.62 -0.77 -22.28
N SER A 94 20.68 -1.71 -21.34
CA SER A 94 21.88 -2.10 -20.59
C SER A 94 22.65 -3.24 -21.24
N ASN A 95 22.04 -3.96 -22.18
CA ASN A 95 22.57 -5.18 -22.81
C ASN A 95 22.87 -6.32 -21.80
N GLU A 96 22.33 -6.22 -20.58
CA GLU A 96 22.39 -7.27 -19.56
C GLU A 96 21.60 -8.50 -20.01
N ILE A 97 22.11 -9.69 -19.67
CA ILE A 97 21.47 -10.94 -20.07
C ILE A 97 20.36 -11.24 -19.05
N ILE A 98 19.12 -11.22 -19.52
CA ILE A 98 17.96 -11.56 -18.69
C ILE A 98 17.89 -13.08 -18.56
N ALA A 99 17.89 -13.77 -19.69
CA ALA A 99 17.73 -15.23 -19.75
C ALA A 99 18.61 -15.85 -20.82
N VAL A 100 19.01 -17.09 -20.61
CA VAL A 100 19.73 -17.93 -21.57
C VAL A 100 18.99 -19.22 -21.76
N ILE A 101 18.89 -19.69 -23.01
CA ILE A 101 18.39 -21.01 -23.35
C ILE A 101 19.55 -21.81 -23.92
N ASP A 102 19.93 -22.89 -23.23
CA ASP A 102 21.02 -23.77 -23.64
C ASP A 102 20.71 -25.23 -23.31
N ILE A 103 20.15 -25.92 -24.30
CA ILE A 103 19.83 -27.35 -24.29
C ILE A 103 21.10 -28.18 -24.53
N THR A 104 22.18 -27.59 -25.05
CA THR A 104 23.44 -28.30 -25.35
C THR A 104 24.27 -28.59 -24.09
N GLY A 105 23.99 -27.87 -22.99
CA GLY A 105 24.70 -28.00 -21.71
C GLY A 105 26.08 -27.34 -21.68
N SER A 106 26.35 -26.40 -22.59
CA SER A 106 27.59 -25.60 -22.61
C SER A 106 27.66 -24.64 -21.42
N ILE A 107 26.52 -24.13 -20.97
CA ILE A 107 26.33 -23.26 -19.82
C ILE A 107 25.63 -24.09 -18.72
N LYS A 108 26.24 -24.17 -17.54
CA LYS A 108 25.74 -25.03 -16.44
C LYS A 108 25.05 -24.24 -15.34
N SER A 109 25.38 -22.97 -15.21
CA SER A 109 24.79 -22.05 -14.24
C SER A 109 24.42 -20.74 -14.91
N PRO A 110 23.29 -20.10 -14.52
CA PRO A 110 22.99 -18.73 -14.95
C PRO A 110 24.13 -17.75 -14.62
N ALA A 111 24.88 -18.00 -13.53
CA ALA A 111 26.02 -17.16 -13.15
C ALA A 111 27.15 -17.16 -14.19
N ASP A 112 27.35 -18.26 -14.91
CA ASP A 112 28.42 -18.40 -15.91
C ASP A 112 28.22 -17.44 -17.10
N ALA A 113 26.95 -17.15 -17.42
CA ALA A 113 26.55 -16.20 -18.46
C ALA A 113 26.13 -14.84 -17.90
N ASN A 114 26.33 -14.60 -16.59
CA ASN A 114 25.80 -13.45 -15.87
C ASN A 114 24.30 -13.17 -16.15
N ALA A 115 23.50 -14.24 -16.19
CA ALA A 115 22.08 -14.22 -16.45
C ALA A 115 21.25 -14.44 -15.17
N PHE A 116 19.97 -14.03 -15.20
CA PHE A 116 19.01 -14.34 -14.14
C PHE A 116 18.39 -15.73 -14.31
N PHE A 117 18.14 -16.14 -15.55
CA PHE A 117 17.50 -17.41 -15.89
C PHE A 117 18.35 -18.24 -16.84
N LEU A 118 18.42 -19.55 -16.63
CA LEU A 118 18.96 -20.53 -17.58
C LEU A 118 17.92 -21.63 -17.80
N LEU A 119 17.51 -21.83 -19.05
CA LEU A 119 16.65 -22.94 -19.46
C LEU A 119 17.52 -24.01 -20.14
N THR A 120 17.60 -25.20 -19.54
CA THR A 120 18.32 -26.35 -20.08
C THR A 120 17.37 -27.29 -20.82
N ASP A 121 17.87 -28.46 -21.20
CA ASP A 121 17.10 -29.56 -21.79
C ASP A 121 15.90 -30.03 -20.96
N ASN A 122 15.98 -29.95 -19.62
CA ASN A 122 14.97 -30.51 -18.72
C ASN A 122 14.72 -29.67 -17.46
N SER A 123 15.37 -28.52 -17.32
CA SER A 123 15.28 -27.73 -16.09
C SER A 123 15.30 -26.22 -16.35
N MET A 124 14.65 -25.46 -15.48
CA MET A 124 14.77 -24.01 -15.43
C MET A 124 15.52 -23.62 -14.15
N ILE A 125 16.68 -23.00 -14.29
CA ILE A 125 17.54 -22.58 -13.18
C ILE A 125 17.41 -21.06 -13.02
N ILE A 126 16.97 -20.62 -11.84
CA ILE A 126 16.76 -19.21 -11.48
C ILE A 126 17.85 -18.79 -10.49
N ARG A 127 18.58 -17.73 -10.81
CA ARG A 127 19.54 -17.11 -9.88
C ARG A 127 18.80 -16.16 -8.93
N GLN A 128 18.79 -16.48 -7.64
CA GLN A 128 18.22 -15.60 -6.60
C GLN A 128 19.27 -14.61 -6.07
N THR A 129 20.50 -15.10 -5.85
CA THR A 129 21.67 -14.32 -5.47
C THR A 129 22.91 -14.91 -6.14
N ASP A 130 24.08 -14.27 -5.95
CA ASP A 130 25.36 -14.77 -6.47
C ASP A 130 25.71 -16.19 -6.01
N PHE A 131 25.13 -16.63 -4.88
CA PHE A 131 25.44 -17.92 -4.26
C PHE A 131 24.23 -18.86 -4.16
N LYS A 132 23.05 -18.42 -4.61
CA LYS A 132 21.81 -19.19 -4.46
C LYS A 132 21.06 -19.27 -5.78
N THR A 133 20.95 -20.48 -6.29
CA THR A 133 20.10 -20.82 -7.42
C THR A 133 18.92 -21.68 -6.97
N GLN A 134 17.84 -21.61 -7.73
CA GLN A 134 16.68 -22.48 -7.59
C GLN A 134 16.48 -23.20 -8.92
N THR A 135 16.51 -24.52 -8.89
CA THR A 135 16.25 -25.35 -10.06
C THR A 135 14.83 -25.87 -10.01
N ILE A 136 14.09 -25.65 -11.09
CA ILE A 136 12.76 -26.20 -11.34
C ILE A 136 12.93 -27.33 -12.35
N ASP A 137 12.63 -28.56 -11.93
CA ASP A 137 12.62 -29.74 -12.80
C ASP A 137 11.36 -29.72 -13.69
N LEU A 138 11.56 -29.86 -15.01
CA LEU A 138 10.50 -29.87 -16.00
C LEU A 138 10.00 -31.28 -16.30
N SER A 139 10.55 -32.34 -15.70
CA SER A 139 10.14 -33.74 -15.90
C SER A 139 8.64 -34.01 -15.73
N GLN A 140 7.95 -33.19 -14.91
CA GLN A 140 6.52 -33.30 -14.67
C GLN A 140 5.65 -32.58 -15.72
N VAL A 141 6.27 -31.84 -16.64
CA VAL A 141 5.57 -31.07 -17.68
C VAL A 141 5.32 -31.95 -18.90
N LYS A 142 4.07 -32.40 -19.08
CA LYS A 142 3.67 -33.25 -20.20
C LYS A 142 3.73 -32.55 -21.55
N SER A 143 3.11 -31.38 -21.64
CA SER A 143 3.07 -30.58 -22.87
C SER A 143 2.84 -29.13 -22.50
N PHE A 144 3.73 -28.27 -22.96
CA PHE A 144 3.64 -26.82 -22.79
C PHE A 144 4.34 -26.11 -23.94
N THR A 145 3.70 -25.09 -24.50
CA THR A 145 4.29 -24.22 -25.52
C THR A 145 4.21 -22.79 -25.03
N MET A 146 5.33 -22.07 -25.13
CA MET A 146 5.42 -20.66 -24.78
C MET A 146 6.13 -19.92 -25.90
N ASP A 147 5.50 -18.84 -26.34
CA ASP A 147 6.03 -17.90 -27.31
C ASP A 147 5.73 -16.47 -26.84
N SER A 148 6.20 -15.49 -27.60
CA SER A 148 5.95 -14.07 -27.35
C SER A 148 4.45 -13.73 -27.31
N ALA A 149 3.62 -14.39 -28.12
CA ALA A 149 2.17 -14.18 -28.16
C ALA A 149 1.49 -14.64 -26.86
N THR A 150 1.89 -15.80 -26.34
CA THR A 150 1.40 -16.36 -25.08
C THR A 150 1.75 -15.46 -23.90
N ILE A 151 3.01 -14.98 -23.84
CA ILE A 151 3.46 -14.07 -22.77
C ILE A 151 2.67 -12.75 -22.85
N THR A 152 2.54 -12.18 -24.04
CA THR A 152 1.75 -10.95 -24.26
C THR A 152 0.29 -11.10 -23.81
N SER A 153 -0.34 -12.24 -24.11
CA SER A 153 -1.70 -12.55 -23.65
C SER A 153 -1.81 -12.61 -22.13
N TRP A 154 -0.82 -13.22 -21.47
CA TRP A 154 -0.74 -13.24 -20.00
C TRP A 154 -0.57 -11.85 -19.42
N MET A 155 0.24 -10.99 -20.03
CA MET A 155 0.43 -9.60 -19.58
C MET A 155 -0.86 -8.77 -19.70
N HIS A 156 -1.61 -8.94 -20.79
CA HIS A 156 -2.93 -8.33 -20.94
C HIS A 156 -3.94 -8.83 -19.90
N THR A 157 -3.90 -10.13 -19.59
CA THR A 157 -4.73 -10.72 -18.54
C THR A 157 -4.34 -10.17 -17.17
N ALA A 158 -3.04 -10.13 -16.86
CA ALA A 158 -2.50 -9.57 -15.63
C ALA A 158 -2.92 -8.11 -15.46
N LYS A 159 -2.87 -7.29 -16.52
CA LYS A 159 -3.33 -5.88 -16.49
C LYS A 159 -4.77 -5.76 -16.00
N LYS A 160 -5.66 -6.66 -16.41
CA LYS A 160 -7.08 -6.66 -16.00
C LYS A 160 -7.25 -7.04 -14.53
N PHE A 161 -6.55 -8.09 -14.09
CA PHE A 161 -6.72 -8.64 -12.73
C PHE A 161 -5.88 -7.92 -11.67
N LEU A 162 -4.80 -7.23 -12.06
CA LEU A 162 -3.89 -6.54 -11.16
C LEU A 162 -4.65 -5.62 -10.20
N VAL A 163 -5.47 -4.71 -10.73
CA VAL A 163 -6.21 -3.74 -9.90
C VAL A 163 -7.31 -4.43 -9.08
N ILE A 164 -7.98 -5.43 -9.65
CA ILE A 164 -9.07 -6.16 -9.00
C ILE A 164 -8.58 -6.88 -7.74
N ILE A 165 -7.38 -7.45 -7.80
CA ILE A 165 -6.77 -8.18 -6.67
C ILE A 165 -6.04 -7.21 -5.73
N LEU A 166 -5.24 -6.31 -6.28
CA LEU A 166 -4.35 -5.45 -5.50
C LEU A 166 -5.11 -4.38 -4.70
N TYR A 167 -6.19 -3.82 -5.25
CA TYR A 167 -6.96 -2.79 -4.55
C TYR A 167 -7.58 -3.27 -3.23
N PRO A 168 -8.40 -4.34 -3.19
CA PRO A 168 -9.00 -4.80 -1.93
C PRO A 168 -7.94 -5.26 -0.94
N LEU A 169 -6.85 -5.89 -1.42
CA LEU A 169 -5.74 -6.30 -0.56
C LEU A 169 -5.05 -5.08 0.08
N ALA A 170 -4.65 -4.09 -0.73
CA ALA A 170 -4.01 -2.88 -0.25
C ALA A 170 -4.91 -2.06 0.69
N LEU A 171 -6.19 -1.93 0.35
CA LEU A 171 -7.18 -1.26 1.19
C LEU A 171 -7.35 -1.97 2.53
N LEU A 172 -7.52 -3.29 2.54
CA LEU A 172 -7.72 -4.08 3.75
C LEU A 172 -6.47 -4.05 4.64
N SER A 173 -5.28 -4.29 4.07
CA SER A 173 -4.02 -4.22 4.80
C SER A 173 -3.81 -2.83 5.42
N SER A 174 -4.07 -1.77 4.66
CA SER A 174 -3.99 -0.40 5.16
C SER A 174 -5.04 -0.12 6.25
N TYR A 175 -6.25 -0.65 6.13
CA TYR A 175 -7.31 -0.46 7.10
C TYR A 175 -6.99 -1.12 8.44
N VAL A 176 -6.55 -2.38 8.41
CA VAL A 176 -6.11 -3.11 9.61
C VAL A 176 -4.93 -2.38 10.27
N TYR A 177 -3.93 -1.99 9.49
CA TYR A 177 -2.79 -1.22 9.99
C TYR A 177 -3.24 0.08 10.69
N ARG A 178 -4.17 0.83 10.10
CA ARG A 178 -4.65 2.09 10.69
C ARG A 178 -5.54 1.89 11.92
N ILE A 179 -6.27 0.79 12.02
CA ILE A 179 -7.00 0.44 13.25
C ILE A 179 -6.01 0.19 14.39
N ILE A 180 -4.98 -0.63 14.15
CA ILE A 180 -3.95 -0.91 15.15
C ILE A 180 -3.26 0.40 15.58
N GLN A 181 -2.91 1.24 14.62
CA GLN A 181 -2.34 2.56 14.91
C GLN A 181 -3.27 3.46 15.72
N ALA A 182 -4.58 3.50 15.39
CA ALA A 182 -5.56 4.28 16.14
C ALA A 182 -5.68 3.81 17.59
N LEU A 183 -5.60 2.50 17.85
CA LEU A 183 -5.62 1.93 19.19
C LEU A 183 -4.39 2.36 20.01
N ILE A 184 -3.20 2.29 19.40
CA ILE A 184 -1.96 2.77 20.02
C ILE A 184 -2.04 4.27 20.31
N PHE A 185 -2.51 5.06 19.34
CA PHE A 185 -2.66 6.51 19.50
C PHE A 185 -3.70 6.87 20.55
N ALA A 186 -4.80 6.13 20.65
CA ALA A 186 -5.78 6.33 21.72
C ALA A 186 -5.18 6.08 23.11
N ALA A 187 -4.28 5.10 23.24
CA ALA A 187 -3.55 4.86 24.49
C ALA A 187 -2.61 6.04 24.83
N VAL A 188 -1.89 6.59 23.85
CA VAL A 188 -1.14 7.85 24.02
C VAL A 188 -2.09 9.02 24.36
N GLY A 189 -3.30 9.02 23.81
CA GLY A 189 -4.34 9.98 24.12
C GLY A 189 -4.74 10.01 25.60
N LEU A 190 -4.60 8.91 26.35
CA LEU A 190 -4.83 8.88 27.80
C LEU A 190 -3.80 9.77 28.53
N LEU A 191 -2.54 9.73 28.09
CA LEU A 191 -1.50 10.62 28.61
C LEU A 191 -1.86 12.08 28.31
N PHE A 192 -2.29 12.40 27.08
CA PHE A 192 -2.70 13.76 26.73
C PHE A 192 -3.94 14.23 27.51
N ALA A 193 -4.90 13.35 27.77
CA ALA A 193 -6.08 13.66 28.57
C ALA A 193 -5.70 14.01 30.01
N SER A 194 -4.75 13.26 30.59
CA SER A 194 -4.15 13.56 31.89
C SER A 194 -3.44 14.91 31.91
N LEU A 195 -2.59 15.19 30.91
CA LEU A 195 -1.89 16.47 30.78
C LEU A 195 -2.85 17.67 30.62
N CYS A 196 -3.96 17.47 29.92
CA CYS A 196 -4.99 18.49 29.71
C CYS A 196 -6.05 18.55 30.83
N LYS A 197 -5.94 17.70 31.86
CA LYS A 197 -6.90 17.59 32.98
C LYS A 197 -8.35 17.38 32.53
N VAL A 198 -8.56 16.56 31.50
CA VAL A 198 -9.90 16.24 30.96
C VAL A 198 -10.19 14.74 31.07
N SER A 199 -11.41 14.37 31.46
CA SER A 199 -11.86 12.99 31.48
C SER A 199 -12.48 12.59 30.14
N LEU A 200 -11.76 11.78 29.37
CA LEU A 200 -12.24 11.23 28.10
C LEU A 200 -12.21 9.71 28.16
N SER A 201 -13.27 9.05 27.68
CA SER A 201 -13.27 7.60 27.54
C SER A 201 -12.27 7.16 26.47
N TYR A 202 -11.77 5.93 26.56
CA TYR A 202 -10.89 5.37 25.53
C TYR A 202 -11.56 5.39 24.14
N GLY A 203 -12.87 5.14 24.08
CA GLY A 203 -13.65 5.27 22.85
C GLY A 203 -13.67 6.70 22.28
N ALA A 204 -13.62 7.75 23.12
CA ALA A 204 -13.47 9.14 22.68
C ALA A 204 -12.08 9.40 22.11
N LEU A 205 -11.04 8.93 22.79
CA LEU A 205 -9.66 9.05 22.33
C LEU A 205 -9.42 8.30 21.02
N LEU A 206 -10.06 7.15 20.84
CA LEU A 206 -10.01 6.38 19.60
C LEU A 206 -10.66 7.12 18.42
N ARG A 207 -11.80 7.78 18.65
CA ARG A 207 -12.42 8.67 17.66
C ARG A 207 -11.49 9.84 17.30
N LEU A 208 -10.92 10.50 18.31
CA LEU A 208 -9.97 11.60 18.12
C LEU A 208 -8.72 11.17 17.38
N ALA A 209 -8.18 9.97 17.65
CA ALA A 209 -7.01 9.43 16.95
C ALA A 209 -7.28 9.23 15.45
N VAL A 210 -8.46 8.70 15.08
CA VAL A 210 -8.86 8.57 13.68
C VAL A 210 -8.95 9.93 12.99
N VAL A 211 -9.54 10.94 13.65
CA VAL A 211 -9.63 12.29 13.09
C VAL A 211 -8.24 12.94 13.00
N ALA A 212 -7.39 12.76 13.99
CA ALA A 212 -6.03 13.28 14.02
C ALA A 212 -5.12 12.73 12.91
N MET A 213 -5.35 11.48 12.48
CA MET A 213 -4.61 10.90 11.35
C MET A 213 -5.10 11.40 9.98
N THR A 214 -6.31 11.97 9.90
CA THR A 214 -6.94 12.37 8.62
C THR A 214 -6.08 13.35 7.81
N PRO A 215 -5.56 14.47 8.38
CA PRO A 215 -4.72 15.40 7.64
C PRO A 215 -3.47 14.73 7.05
N CYS A 216 -2.79 13.90 7.85
CA CYS A 216 -1.58 13.18 7.42
C CYS A 216 -1.87 12.23 6.25
N MET A 217 -3.02 11.54 6.27
CA MET A 217 -3.42 10.63 5.20
C MET A 217 -3.71 11.39 3.90
N ILE A 218 -4.43 12.50 3.98
CA ILE A 218 -4.76 13.35 2.83
C ILE A 218 -3.48 13.96 2.24
N VAL A 219 -2.62 14.56 3.08
CA VAL A 219 -1.35 15.15 2.62
C VAL A 219 -0.46 14.11 1.96
N LYS A 220 -0.33 12.91 2.55
CA LYS A 220 0.45 11.82 1.95
C LYS A 220 -0.10 11.43 0.56
N THR A 221 -1.42 11.32 0.41
CA THR A 221 -2.04 11.02 -0.88
C THR A 221 -1.77 12.13 -1.90
N VAL A 222 -1.96 13.40 -1.52
CA VAL A 222 -1.74 14.55 -2.40
C VAL A 222 -0.28 14.64 -2.85
N PHE A 223 0.68 14.47 -1.95
CA PHE A 223 2.11 14.48 -2.31
C PHE A 223 2.49 13.29 -3.19
N GLY A 224 1.93 12.11 -2.92
CA GLY A 224 2.11 10.94 -3.79
C GLY A 224 1.59 11.16 -5.21
N LEU A 225 0.51 11.94 -5.36
CA LEU A 225 -0.03 12.34 -6.66
C LEU A 225 0.82 13.41 -7.35
N ALA A 226 1.41 14.33 -6.60
CA ALA A 226 2.33 15.33 -7.11
C ALA A 226 3.71 14.75 -7.50
N GLY A 227 3.93 13.43 -7.36
CA GLY A 227 5.21 12.79 -7.63
C GLY A 227 6.30 13.12 -6.59
N VAL A 228 5.93 13.72 -5.46
CA VAL A 228 6.88 14.09 -4.41
C VAL A 228 7.20 12.87 -3.56
N HIS A 229 8.37 12.30 -3.81
CA HIS A 229 8.90 11.18 -3.05
C HIS A 229 9.57 11.68 -1.77
N LEU A 230 8.87 11.54 -0.65
CA LEU A 230 9.41 11.92 0.66
C LEU A 230 10.42 10.87 1.15
N PRO A 231 11.59 11.28 1.69
CA PRO A 231 12.61 10.37 2.21
C PRO A 231 12.10 9.38 3.28
N CYS A 232 12.80 8.27 3.48
CA CYS A 232 12.42 7.23 4.45
C CYS A 232 12.26 7.76 5.91
N GLY A 233 12.96 8.84 6.29
CA GLY A 233 12.85 9.47 7.62
C GLY A 233 11.54 10.23 7.88
N VAL A 234 10.74 10.50 6.85
CA VAL A 234 9.50 11.29 6.98
C VAL A 234 8.38 10.51 7.69
N GLY A 235 8.53 9.19 7.84
CA GLY A 235 7.61 8.36 8.63
C GLY A 235 7.46 8.83 10.08
N LEU A 236 8.58 9.22 10.72
CA LEU A 236 8.57 9.79 12.07
C LEU A 236 7.89 11.16 12.09
N VAL A 237 8.10 11.97 11.07
CA VAL A 237 7.44 13.29 10.95
C VAL A 237 5.92 13.12 10.89
N TYR A 238 5.40 12.21 10.06
CA TYR A 238 3.96 11.95 9.99
C TYR A 238 3.38 11.44 11.31
N LEU A 239 4.14 10.62 12.04
CA LEU A 239 3.75 10.15 13.36
C LEU A 239 3.66 11.32 14.35
N LEU A 240 4.70 12.16 14.43
CA LEU A 240 4.71 13.32 15.33
C LEU A 240 3.61 14.32 15.00
N VAL A 241 3.35 14.58 13.71
CA VAL A 241 2.27 15.45 13.26
C VAL A 241 0.91 14.87 13.66
N ALA A 242 0.68 13.56 13.47
CA ALA A 242 -0.58 12.93 13.89
C ALA A 242 -0.77 12.97 15.42
N LEU A 243 0.29 12.79 16.20
CA LEU A 243 0.24 12.95 17.65
C LEU A 243 -0.03 14.40 18.07
N ALA A 244 0.53 15.39 17.36
CA ALA A 244 0.24 16.80 17.58
C ALA A 244 -1.24 17.13 17.32
N TYR A 245 -1.83 16.60 16.23
CA TYR A 245 -3.27 16.72 15.97
C TYR A 245 -4.12 16.01 17.04
N LEU A 246 -3.65 14.87 17.56
CA LEU A 246 -4.35 14.19 18.65
C LEU A 246 -4.32 15.03 19.93
N TYR A 247 -3.15 15.56 20.31
CA TYR A 247 -3.02 16.47 21.43
C TYR A 247 -3.92 17.69 21.26
N PHE A 248 -3.92 18.31 20.07
CA PHE A 248 -4.81 19.42 19.72
C PHE A 248 -6.29 19.07 19.93
N GLY A 249 -6.72 17.88 19.49
CA GLY A 249 -8.09 17.43 19.67
C GLY A 249 -8.48 17.20 21.13
N VAL A 250 -7.58 16.62 21.92
CA VAL A 250 -7.78 16.44 23.37
C VAL A 250 -7.83 17.79 24.09
N TYR A 251 -6.91 18.70 23.76
CA TYR A 251 -6.91 20.06 24.30
C TYR A 251 -8.18 20.83 23.92
N ALA A 252 -8.71 20.68 22.71
CA ALA A 252 -9.97 21.30 22.31
C ALA A 252 -11.16 20.82 23.17
N CYS A 253 -11.12 19.57 23.64
CA CYS A 253 -12.12 19.01 24.55
C CYS A 253 -11.98 19.53 25.99
N SER A 254 -10.81 19.99 26.44
CA SER A 254 -10.65 20.57 27.78
C SER A 254 -11.12 22.04 27.88
N GLN A 255 -11.18 22.74 26.75
CA GLN A 255 -11.56 24.16 26.64
C GLN A 255 -13.09 24.40 26.64
N THR A 256 -13.87 23.64 27.40
CA THR A 256 -15.34 23.76 27.44
C THR A 256 -15.78 25.22 27.66
N PRO A 257 -16.66 25.81 26.81
CA PRO A 257 -17.13 27.17 27.01
C PRO A 257 -17.92 27.31 28.32
N PRO A 258 -17.91 28.46 29.01
CA PRO A 258 -18.58 28.69 30.29
C PRO A 258 -20.11 28.49 30.29
N THR A 259 -20.74 28.37 29.13
CA THR A 259 -22.21 28.45 28.99
C THR A 259 -22.97 27.31 29.65
N GLU A 260 -22.35 26.17 29.95
CA GLU A 260 -23.00 25.09 30.73
C GLU A 260 -22.82 25.22 32.25
N GLN A 261 -21.94 26.09 32.74
CA GLN A 261 -21.76 26.33 34.20
C GLN A 261 -22.80 27.29 34.79
N VAL A 262 -23.52 28.07 33.97
CA VAL A 262 -24.47 29.10 34.45
C VAL A 262 -25.83 28.51 34.88
N LEU A 263 -26.12 27.24 34.56
CA LEU A 263 -27.37 26.58 34.97
C LEU A 263 -27.27 25.82 36.30
N GLN A 264 -26.16 25.94 37.03
CA GLN A 264 -26.02 25.36 38.38
C GLN A 264 -25.45 26.38 39.36
N PHE A 265 -26.30 27.28 39.85
CA PHE A 265 -26.12 27.91 41.16
C PHE A 265 -27.44 27.87 41.94
N PRO A 266 -27.35 27.76 43.29
CA PRO A 266 -28.35 27.09 44.12
C PRO A 266 -29.54 28.00 44.41
N GLU A 267 -30.74 27.43 44.47
CA GLU A 267 -31.83 28.08 45.18
C GLU A 267 -31.43 28.21 46.65
N GLN A 268 -31.03 29.42 47.01
CA GLN A 268 -30.86 29.86 48.39
C GLN A 268 -32.21 29.90 49.08
N THR A 269 -32.16 29.42 50.33
CA THR A 269 -33.11 29.61 51.42
C THR A 269 -33.87 30.94 51.39
N GLN A 270 -35.20 30.84 51.43
CA GLN A 270 -36.20 31.83 51.91
C GLN A 270 -37.49 31.00 52.15
N ILE A 271 -38.18 30.96 53.30
CA ILE A 271 -38.24 31.65 54.60
C ILE A 271 -38.62 30.59 55.64
#